data_AF-A0AAJ8LB16-F1
#
_entry.id   AF-A0AAJ8LB16-F1
#
_cell.length_a   1.000
_cell.length_b   1.000
_cell.length_c   1.000
_cell.angle_alpha   90.00
_cell.angle_beta   90.00
_cell.angle_gamma   90.00
#
_symmetry.space_group_name_H-M   'P 1'
#
loop_
_entity.id
_entity.type
_entity.pdbx_description
1 polymer ?
#
loop_
_entity_poly.entity_id
_entity_poly.type
_entity_poly.pdbx_seq_one_letter_code
_entity_poly.pdbx_strand_id
1 'polypeptide(L)'
;MFLPSLRASSSKLPVILTGQRSLSSTTRILQKAPLQASAETPTPQSLLSLIGRNADTKLEAHSESWEKLNELWMKSVKLYDVGLSHKERRYLLWAFSRYSQGSNPSSFIRPPRPPKKFRGWGPKIQHGVRIRE
;
A
#
# COMPACT_ATOMS: atom_id res chain seq x y z
N MET A 1 -9.32 33.74 -56.43
CA MET A 1 -8.49 33.47 -55.23
C MET A 1 -8.65 31.99 -54.88
N PHE A 2 -7.76 31.13 -55.37
CA PHE A 2 -7.81 29.69 -55.08
C PHE A 2 -7.03 29.40 -53.80
N LEU A 3 -7.69 28.80 -52.80
CA LEU A 3 -7.03 28.29 -51.60
C LEU A 3 -6.59 26.83 -51.85
N PRO A 4 -5.30 26.48 -51.81
CA PRO A 4 -4.89 25.09 -51.91
C PRO A 4 -5.26 24.35 -50.62
N SER A 5 -6.06 23.29 -50.74
CA SER A 5 -6.35 22.39 -49.62
C SER A 5 -5.06 21.70 -49.19
N LEU A 6 -4.65 21.85 -47.93
CA LEU A 6 -3.57 21.07 -47.35
C LEU A 6 -4.02 19.61 -47.25
N ARG A 7 -3.66 18.81 -48.25
CA ARG A 7 -3.79 17.36 -48.22
C ARG A 7 -2.88 16.84 -47.11
N ALA A 8 -3.46 16.45 -45.98
CA ALA A 8 -2.74 15.76 -44.92
C ALA A 8 -2.18 14.44 -45.47
N SER A 9 -0.88 14.43 -45.79
CA SER A 9 -0.14 13.22 -46.12
C SER A 9 0.05 12.42 -44.83
N SER A 10 -0.82 11.44 -44.57
CA SER A 10 -0.49 10.42 -43.58
C SER A 10 0.60 9.53 -44.17
N SER A 11 1.86 9.78 -43.78
CA SER A 11 2.94 8.84 -44.03
C SER A 11 2.64 7.56 -43.25
N LYS A 12 2.11 6.55 -43.94
CA LYS A 12 2.15 5.17 -43.45
C LYS A 12 3.61 4.74 -43.53
N LEU A 13 4.37 5.02 -42.46
CA LEU A 13 5.69 4.43 -42.29
C LEU A 13 5.50 2.90 -42.21
N PRO A 14 6.29 2.11 -42.97
CA PRO A 14 6.22 0.67 -42.89
C PRO A 14 6.55 0.23 -41.47
N VAL A 15 5.69 -0.60 -40.91
CA VAL A 15 5.86 -1.28 -39.61
C VAL A 15 7.00 -2.29 -39.75
N ILE A 16 8.24 -1.80 -39.76
CA ILE A 16 9.43 -2.65 -39.75
C ILE A 16 10.44 -1.96 -38.83
N LEU A 17 10.80 -2.66 -37.74
CA LEU A 17 11.90 -2.35 -36.80
C LEU A 17 11.66 -1.41 -35.62
N THR A 18 10.47 -1.39 -35.02
CA THR A 18 10.39 -1.08 -33.58
C THR A 18 9.91 -2.31 -32.85
N GLY A 19 10.80 -2.85 -32.00
CA GLY A 19 10.65 -4.12 -31.34
C GLY A 19 9.24 -4.32 -30.79
N GLN A 20 8.74 -5.55 -30.93
CA GLN A 20 7.61 -6.01 -30.14
C GLN A 20 7.82 -5.47 -28.73
N ARG A 21 6.92 -4.60 -28.27
CA ARG A 21 6.89 -4.25 -26.85
C ARG A 21 6.67 -5.56 -26.13
N SER A 22 7.74 -6.17 -25.64
CA SER A 22 7.66 -7.31 -24.75
C SER A 22 6.98 -6.78 -23.50
N LEU A 23 5.67 -6.92 -23.46
CA LEU A 23 4.94 -6.78 -22.20
C LEU A 23 5.56 -7.87 -21.32
N SER A 24 6.35 -7.47 -20.34
CA SER A 24 6.95 -8.38 -19.36
C SER A 24 5.82 -9.19 -18.73
N SER A 25 5.66 -10.43 -19.19
CA SER A 25 4.64 -11.37 -18.70
C SER A 25 5.00 -11.95 -17.33
N THR A 26 6.15 -11.57 -16.79
CA THR A 26 6.49 -11.91 -15.41
C THR A 26 5.59 -11.08 -14.51
N THR A 27 4.40 -11.60 -14.21
CA THR A 27 3.77 -11.38 -12.92
C THR A 27 4.81 -11.84 -11.91
N ARG A 28 5.67 -10.93 -11.42
CA ARG A 28 6.47 -11.19 -10.23
C ARG A 28 5.44 -11.31 -9.12
N ILE A 29 4.86 -12.49 -8.97
CA ILE A 29 4.21 -12.91 -7.74
C ILE A 29 5.39 -12.90 -6.77
N LEU A 30 5.54 -11.77 -6.07
CA LEU A 30 6.58 -11.62 -5.06
C LEU A 30 6.32 -12.75 -4.07
N GLN A 31 7.19 -13.75 -4.07
CA GLN A 31 7.05 -14.90 -3.21
C GLN A 31 7.02 -14.39 -1.77
N LYS A 32 6.10 -14.92 -0.96
CA LYS A 32 6.06 -14.59 0.45
C LYS A 32 7.33 -15.12 1.10
N ALA A 33 8.28 -14.24 1.36
CA ALA A 33 9.43 -14.55 2.18
C ALA A 33 9.02 -14.56 3.66
N PRO A 34 9.66 -15.38 4.50
CA PRO A 34 9.48 -15.31 5.94
C PRO A 34 9.98 -13.97 6.47
N LEU A 35 9.27 -13.44 7.46
CA LEU A 35 9.66 -12.25 8.20
C LEU A 35 10.80 -12.64 9.15
N GLN A 36 11.88 -11.87 9.13
CA GLN A 36 13.08 -12.09 9.95
C GLN A 36 13.39 -10.84 10.78
N ALA A 37 14.20 -10.97 11.82
CA ALA A 37 14.67 -9.82 12.59
C ALA A 37 15.49 -8.86 11.70
N SER A 38 15.27 -7.56 11.88
CA SER A 38 16.04 -6.50 11.23
C SER A 38 16.62 -5.56 12.28
N ALA A 39 17.61 -4.73 11.92
CA ALA A 39 18.25 -3.79 12.84
C ALA A 39 17.25 -2.86 13.53
N GLU A 40 16.20 -2.42 12.82
CA GLU A 40 15.13 -1.57 13.40
C GLU A 40 14.09 -2.36 14.21
N THR A 41 13.99 -3.68 13.99
CA THR A 41 12.96 -4.53 14.59
C THR A 41 13.56 -5.87 15.04
N PRO A 42 14.27 -5.89 16.18
CA PRO A 42 14.86 -7.12 16.71
C PRO A 42 13.80 -8.11 17.18
N THR A 43 12.68 -7.60 17.73
CA THR A 43 11.58 -8.41 18.23
C THR A 43 10.35 -8.31 17.31
N PRO A 44 9.55 -9.37 17.17
CA PRO A 44 8.30 -9.30 16.42
C PRO A 44 7.32 -8.28 17.03
N GLN A 45 7.34 -8.10 18.35
CA GLN A 45 6.54 -7.07 19.04
C GLN A 45 6.96 -5.65 18.62
N SER A 46 8.26 -5.37 18.47
CA SER A 46 8.73 -4.07 17.98
C SER A 46 8.21 -3.76 16.57
N LEU A 47 8.13 -4.78 15.71
CA LEU A 47 7.57 -4.64 14.36
C LEU A 47 6.10 -4.30 14.40
N LEU A 48 5.30 -5.01 15.22
CA LEU A 48 3.88 -4.72 15.37
C LEU A 48 3.66 -3.30 15.90
N SER A 49 4.52 -2.86 16.82
CA SER A 49 4.38 -1.55 17.46
C SER A 49 4.64 -0.41 16.50
N LEU A 50 5.63 -0.58 15.62
CA LEU A 50 5.84 0.35 14.52
C LEU A 50 4.65 0.35 13.55
N ILE A 51 4.09 -0.82 13.19
CA ILE A 51 2.95 -0.89 12.26
C ILE A 51 1.73 -0.13 12.84
N GLY A 52 1.51 -0.27 14.15
CA GLY A 52 0.39 0.33 14.88
C GLY A 52 -0.97 -0.24 14.44
N ARG A 53 -2.02 0.61 14.49
CA ARG A 53 -3.41 0.25 14.12
C ARG A 53 -3.95 -0.98 14.87
N ASN A 54 -3.81 -0.98 16.20
CA ASN A 54 -4.25 -2.06 17.10
C ASN A 54 -3.62 -3.44 16.77
N ALA A 55 -2.52 -3.47 16.01
CA ALA A 55 -1.82 -4.71 15.72
C ALA A 55 -1.19 -5.29 17.00
N ASP A 56 -0.62 -4.44 17.85
CA ASP A 56 0.00 -4.85 19.12
C ASP A 56 -0.99 -5.58 20.00
N THR A 57 -2.08 -4.92 20.36
CA THR A 57 -3.05 -5.42 21.34
C THR A 57 -3.81 -6.64 20.87
N LYS A 58 -4.05 -6.78 19.56
CA LYS A 58 -4.81 -7.90 19.00
C LYS A 58 -3.92 -9.11 18.68
N LEU A 59 -2.62 -8.92 18.47
CA LEU A 59 -1.67 -9.98 18.08
C LEU A 59 -0.64 -10.29 19.17
N GLU A 60 -0.88 -9.91 20.42
CA GLU A 60 0.03 -10.17 21.55
C GLU A 60 0.42 -11.66 21.64
N ALA A 61 -0.57 -12.56 21.51
CA ALA A 61 -0.35 -14.01 21.52
C ALA A 61 0.55 -14.54 20.39
N HIS A 62 0.73 -13.77 19.32
CA HIS A 62 1.60 -14.10 18.18
C HIS A 62 2.90 -13.31 18.16
N SER A 63 3.08 -12.39 19.12
CA SER A 63 4.24 -11.53 19.26
C SER A 63 5.39 -12.15 20.07
N GLU A 64 5.22 -13.38 20.57
CA GLU A 64 6.25 -14.08 21.35
C GLU A 64 7.38 -14.63 20.48
N SER A 65 7.08 -15.05 19.25
CA SER A 65 8.06 -15.67 18.34
C SER A 65 7.82 -15.28 16.89
N TRP A 66 8.93 -15.11 16.16
CA TRP A 66 8.92 -14.91 14.70
C TRP A 66 8.26 -16.08 13.96
N GLU A 67 8.33 -17.30 14.49
CA GLU A 67 7.69 -18.47 13.88
C GLU A 67 6.17 -18.36 13.91
N LYS A 68 5.60 -18.01 15.07
CA LYS A 68 4.15 -17.81 15.23
C LYS A 68 3.63 -16.68 14.35
N LEU A 69 4.40 -15.59 14.24
CA LEU A 69 4.07 -14.46 13.36
C LEU A 69 4.17 -14.87 11.88
N ASN A 70 5.19 -15.65 11.51
CA ASN A 70 5.33 -16.19 10.16
C ASN A 70 4.23 -17.17 9.78
N GLU A 71 3.74 -18.00 10.70
CA GLU A 71 2.58 -18.85 10.45
C GLU A 71 1.36 -18.03 10.04
N LEU A 72 1.10 -16.89 10.70
CA LEU A 72 0.02 -15.97 10.33
C LEU A 72 0.27 -15.29 8.99
N TRP A 73 1.49 -14.84 8.74
CA TRP A 73 1.87 -14.24 7.47
C TRP A 73 1.66 -15.21 6.31
N MET A 74 2.06 -16.47 6.46
CA MET A 74 1.88 -17.49 5.44
C MET A 74 0.39 -17.90 5.32
N LYS A 75 -0.32 -18.06 6.43
CA LYS A 75 -1.75 -18.46 6.48
C LYS A 75 -2.66 -17.23 6.68
N SER A 76 -2.93 -16.48 5.61
CA SER A 76 -3.72 -15.24 5.64
C SER A 76 -5.15 -15.36 6.17
N VAL A 77 -5.75 -16.56 6.13
CA VAL A 77 -7.15 -16.81 6.53
C VAL A 77 -7.37 -16.59 8.04
N LYS A 78 -6.36 -16.87 8.88
CA LYS A 78 -6.46 -16.82 10.35
C LYS A 78 -6.60 -15.41 10.94
N LEU A 79 -6.24 -14.37 10.17
CA LEU A 79 -6.33 -12.98 10.64
C LEU A 79 -7.78 -12.46 10.74
N TYR A 80 -8.77 -13.20 10.22
CA TYR A 80 -10.18 -12.87 10.43
C TYR A 80 -10.61 -13.15 11.86
N ASP A 81 -10.16 -14.26 12.42
CA ASP A 81 -10.61 -14.77 13.72
C ASP A 81 -10.09 -13.93 14.90
N VAL A 82 -9.02 -13.18 14.67
CA VAL A 82 -8.35 -12.30 15.67
C VAL A 82 -9.12 -10.99 15.93
N GLY A 83 -10.29 -10.77 15.30
CA GLY A 83 -11.09 -9.56 15.51
C GLY A 83 -10.49 -8.28 14.91
N LEU A 84 -9.56 -8.42 13.95
CA LEU A 84 -9.05 -7.32 13.16
C LEU A 84 -10.12 -6.86 12.15
N SER A 85 -10.37 -5.56 12.11
CA SER A 85 -11.25 -4.99 11.09
C SER A 85 -10.67 -5.20 9.70
N HIS A 86 -11.53 -5.15 8.67
CA HIS A 86 -11.07 -5.37 7.29
C HIS A 86 -9.95 -4.40 6.87
N LYS A 87 -10.00 -3.14 7.31
CA LYS A 87 -8.99 -2.12 7.00
C LYS A 87 -7.66 -2.38 7.69
N GLU A 88 -7.70 -2.75 8.98
CA GLU A 88 -6.50 -3.10 9.75
C GLU A 88 -5.79 -4.30 9.13
N ARG A 89 -6.55 -5.37 8.81
CA ARG A 89 -6.00 -6.59 8.20
C ARG A 89 -5.34 -6.33 6.85
N ARG A 90 -6.00 -5.55 5.99
CA ARG A 90 -5.45 -5.22 4.66
C ARG A 90 -4.15 -4.44 4.78
N TYR A 91 -4.08 -3.50 5.73
CA TYR A 91 -2.86 -2.74 5.99
C TYR A 91 -1.75 -3.62 6.56
N LEU A 92 -2.07 -4.48 7.52
CA LEU A 92 -1.11 -5.38 8.16
C LEU A 92 -0.49 -6.36 7.15
N LEU A 93 -1.31 -6.97 6.29
CA LEU A 93 -0.83 -7.84 5.20
C LEU A 93 0.05 -7.08 4.20
N TRP A 94 -0.31 -5.84 3.88
CA TRP A 94 0.52 -4.97 3.05
C TRP A 94 1.86 -4.64 3.72
N ALA A 95 1.85 -4.31 5.01
CA ALA A 95 3.04 -4.01 5.79
C ALA A 95 3.99 -5.22 5.86
N PHE A 96 3.46 -6.41 6.16
CA PHE A 96 4.23 -7.66 6.12
C PHE A 96 4.78 -7.96 4.73
N SER A 97 4.01 -7.71 3.67
CA SER A 97 4.51 -7.86 2.30
C SER A 97 5.68 -6.93 1.99
N ARG A 98 5.67 -5.69 2.49
CA ARG A 98 6.77 -4.74 2.29
C ARG A 98 7.99 -5.12 3.12
N TYR A 99 7.77 -5.54 4.36
CA TYR A 99 8.82 -6.01 5.25
C TYR A 99 9.50 -7.27 4.73
N SER A 100 8.73 -8.25 4.24
CA SER A 100 9.26 -9.48 3.65
C SER A 100 10.10 -9.22 2.39
N GLN A 101 9.91 -8.07 1.74
CA GLN A 101 10.70 -7.64 0.59
C GLN A 101 11.99 -6.90 0.99
N GLY A 102 12.28 -6.79 2.30
CA GLY A 102 13.44 -6.08 2.82
C GLY A 102 13.29 -4.56 2.85
N SER A 103 12.07 -4.02 2.72
CA SER A 103 11.85 -2.58 2.96
C SER A 103 11.94 -2.30 4.46
N ASN A 104 12.66 -1.25 4.86
CA ASN A 104 12.74 -0.84 6.27
C ASN A 104 11.35 -0.40 6.79
N PRO A 105 10.94 -0.81 7.99
CA PRO A 105 9.62 -0.47 8.55
C PRO A 105 9.38 1.04 8.58
N SER A 106 10.39 1.82 8.97
CA SER A 106 10.31 3.29 9.01
C SER A 106 10.02 3.93 7.65
N SER A 107 10.39 3.27 6.54
CA SER A 107 10.23 3.82 5.19
C SER A 107 8.79 3.78 4.67
N PHE A 108 8.01 2.76 5.06
CA PHE A 108 6.69 2.51 4.48
C PHE A 108 5.54 2.68 5.49
N ILE A 109 5.84 2.60 6.78
CA ILE A 109 4.83 2.77 7.82
C ILE A 109 4.32 4.21 7.78
N ARG A 110 3.02 4.37 7.56
CA ARG A 110 2.35 5.67 7.56
C ARG A 110 1.35 5.74 8.71
N PRO A 111 1.44 6.78 9.58
CA PRO A 111 0.45 6.99 10.62
C PRO A 111 -0.95 7.18 10.00
N PRO A 112 -2.01 6.93 10.77
CA PRO A 112 -3.37 7.23 10.31
C PRO A 112 -3.47 8.71 9.95
N ARG A 113 -4.16 9.01 8.84
CA ARG A 113 -4.39 10.39 8.45
C ARG A 113 -5.18 11.08 9.57
N PRO A 114 -4.72 12.25 10.06
CA PRO A 114 -5.45 12.97 11.09
C PRO A 114 -6.84 13.35 10.55
N PRO A 115 -7.85 13.45 11.44
CA PRO A 115 -9.18 13.88 11.03
C PRO A 115 -9.09 15.28 10.40
N LYS A 116 -9.93 15.51 9.38
CA LYS A 116 -10.00 16.83 8.73
C LYS A 116 -10.38 17.88 9.78
N LYS A 117 -9.52 18.89 9.99
CA LYS A 117 -9.74 19.98 10.95
C LYS A 117 -11.04 20.74 10.69
N PHE A 118 -11.36 20.99 9.40
CA PHE A 118 -12.55 21.74 9.00
C PHE A 118 -13.38 20.95 7.98
N ARG A 119 -14.64 20.67 8.30
CA ARG A 119 -15.59 19.98 7.40
C ARG A 119 -16.29 21.00 6.49
N GLY A 120 -16.58 20.63 5.24
CA GLY A 120 -17.11 21.53 4.20
C GLY A 120 -16.04 22.07 3.23
N TRP A 121 -16.48 22.55 2.07
CA TRP A 121 -15.68 23.26 1.06
C TRP A 121 -16.46 24.51 0.63
N GLY A 122 -15.80 25.67 0.59
CA GLY A 122 -16.35 26.92 0.03
C GLY A 122 -16.54 28.07 1.04
N PRO A 123 -16.78 29.29 0.55
CA PRO A 123 -16.82 30.52 1.36
C PRO A 123 -17.85 30.49 2.48
N LYS A 124 -18.95 29.75 2.27
CA LYS A 124 -20.08 29.61 3.20
C LYS A 124 -19.78 28.72 4.40
N ILE A 125 -18.68 27.95 4.39
CA ILE A 125 -18.27 27.11 5.51
C ILE A 125 -16.81 27.41 5.84
N GLN A 126 -16.59 28.34 6.76
CA GLN A 126 -15.27 28.64 7.29
C GLN A 126 -15.12 27.99 8.66
N HIS A 127 -13.95 27.43 8.94
CA HIS A 127 -13.61 26.87 10.25
C HIS A 127 -14.57 25.78 10.76
N GLY A 128 -15.30 25.10 9.86
CA GLY A 128 -16.31 24.09 10.22
C GLY A 128 -17.66 24.67 10.67
N VAL A 129 -17.83 25.99 10.62
CA VAL A 129 -19.08 26.70 10.90
C VAL A 129 -19.66 27.20 9.59
N ARG A 130 -20.98 27.03 9.40
CA ARG A 130 -21.68 27.61 8.26
C ARG A 130 -21.91 29.10 8.54
N ILE A 131 -21.27 29.95 7.74
CA ILE A 131 -21.54 31.38 7.75
C ILE A 131 -22.94 31.59 7.15
N ARG A 132 -23.82 32.23 7.92
CA ARG A 132 -25.05 32.80 7.41
C ARG A 132 -24.72 34.26 7.13
N GLU A 133 -24.84 34.66 5.87
CA GLU A 133 -24.79 36.07 5.44
C GLU A 133 -25.78 36.90 6.27
#